data_AF-A0A426TUI4-F1
#
_entry.id   AF-A0A426TUI4-F1
#
_cell.length_a   1.000
_cell.length_b   1.000
_cell.length_c   1.000
_cell.angle_alpha   90.00
_cell.angle_beta   90.00
_cell.angle_gamma   90.00
#
_symmetry.space_group_name_H-M   'P 1'
#
loop_
_entity.id
_entity.type
_entity.pdbx_description
1 polymer ?
#
loop_
_entity_poly.entity_id
_entity_poly.type
_entity_poly.pdbx_seq_one_letter_code
_entity_poly.pdbx_strand_id
1 'polypeptide(L)'
;MSNEIYIDLPAVRNIAKNLQAISEALNKIVKGIELAIATLKGVAFMGKVGGIAFVLFLEAIKPTFEKSAADCAQLSSDVNTSLDAYERNDQVGATRFY
;
A
#
# COMPACT_ATOMS: atom_id res chain seq x y z
N MET A 1 24.91 -8.81 31.83
CA MET A 1 23.50 -9.13 31.57
C MET A 1 23.16 -8.49 30.22
N SER A 2 23.00 -9.28 29.16
CA SER A 2 22.59 -8.73 27.86
C SER A 2 21.17 -8.17 28.02
N ASN A 3 20.97 -6.94 27.57
CA ASN A 3 19.67 -6.29 27.60
C ASN A 3 18.80 -7.01 26.54
N GLU A 4 18.10 -8.07 26.92
CA GLU A 4 17.18 -8.78 26.03
C GLU A 4 16.08 -7.81 25.62
N ILE A 5 16.09 -7.40 24.35
CA ILE A 5 15.06 -6.53 23.78
C ILE A 5 13.86 -7.44 23.46
N TYR A 6 12.84 -7.36 24.29
CA TYR A 6 11.56 -8.04 24.06
C TYR A 6 10.71 -7.22 23.09
N ILE A 7 10.17 -7.87 22.05
CA ILE A 7 9.25 -7.24 21.11
C ILE A 7 7.83 -7.29 21.69
N ASP A 8 7.14 -6.15 21.72
CA ASP A 8 5.70 -6.09 21.96
C ASP A 8 4.96 -6.59 20.70
N LEU A 9 4.71 -7.90 20.66
CA LEU A 9 4.06 -8.58 19.55
C LEU A 9 2.71 -7.95 19.18
N PRO A 10 1.76 -7.72 20.12
CA PRO A 10 0.52 -7.00 19.82
C PRO A 10 0.73 -5.62 19.19
N ALA A 11 1.63 -4.81 19.74
CA ALA A 11 1.87 -3.46 19.23
C ALA A 11 2.44 -3.47 17.80
N VAL A 12 3.41 -4.34 17.53
CA VAL A 12 4.02 -4.44 16.19
C VAL A 12 3.06 -5.08 15.18
N ARG A 13 2.22 -6.04 15.60
CA ARG A 13 1.16 -6.60 14.74
C ARG A 13 0.11 -5.54 14.39
N ASN A 14 -0.12 -4.56 15.27
CA ASN A 14 -0.98 -3.41 14.98
C ASN A 14 -0.37 -2.47 13.92
N ILE A 15 0.95 -2.32 13.87
CA ILE A 15 1.64 -1.57 12.81
C ILE A 15 1.38 -2.22 11.44
N ALA A 16 1.50 -3.55 11.34
CA ALA A 16 1.18 -4.27 10.10
C ALA A 16 -0.27 -4.06 9.66
N LYS A 17 -1.23 -4.12 10.59
CA LYS A 17 -2.64 -3.82 10.29
C LYS A 17 -2.85 -2.39 9.77
N ASN A 18 -2.17 -1.40 10.35
CA ASN A 18 -2.26 -0.02 9.89
C ASN A 18 -1.69 0.15 8.48
N LEU A 19 -0.56 -0.50 8.17
CA LEU A 19 0.02 -0.52 6.82
C LEU A 19 -0.94 -1.15 5.81
N GLN A 20 -1.60 -2.25 6.18
CA GLN A 20 -2.64 -2.87 5.36
C GLN A 20 -3.83 -1.91 5.11
N ALA A 21 -4.32 -1.24 6.16
CA ALA A 21 -5.43 -0.29 6.03
C ALA A 21 -5.07 0.90 5.13
N ILE A 22 -3.83 1.40 5.21
CA ILE A 22 -3.32 2.46 4.33
C ILE A 22 -3.26 1.96 2.88
N SER A 23 -2.74 0.76 2.64
CA SER A 23 -2.73 0.14 1.31
C SER A 23 -4.13 0.05 0.71
N GLU A 24 -5.12 -0.39 1.49
CA GLU A 24 -6.51 -0.49 1.04
C GLU A 24 -7.13 0.88 0.73
N ALA A 25 -6.83 1.90 1.54
CA ALA A 25 -7.27 3.27 1.28
C ALA A 25 -6.67 3.83 -0.02
N LEU A 26 -5.36 3.63 -0.24
CA LEU A 26 -4.68 4.03 -1.46
C LEU A 26 -5.25 3.30 -2.70
N ASN A 27 -5.53 2.01 -2.59
CA ASN A 27 -6.18 1.24 -3.66
C ASN A 27 -7.60 1.74 -3.99
N LYS A 28 -8.36 2.19 -2.98
CA LYS A 28 -9.67 2.83 -3.23
C LYS A 28 -9.52 4.14 -4.01
N ILE A 29 -8.49 4.94 -3.69
CA ILE A 29 -8.18 6.17 -4.45
C ILE A 29 -7.82 5.82 -5.89
N VAL A 30 -6.95 4.83 -6.12
CA VAL A 30 -6.58 4.36 -7.46
C VAL A 30 -7.82 3.96 -8.27
N LYS A 31 -8.72 3.16 -7.70
CA LYS A 31 -9.99 2.79 -8.36
C LYS A 31 -10.87 3.99 -8.68
N GLY A 32 -10.91 4.99 -7.79
CA GLY A 32 -11.61 6.25 -8.03
C GLY A 32 -11.01 7.03 -9.20
N ILE A 33 -9.69 7.09 -9.29
CA ILE A 33 -8.96 7.69 -10.41
C ILE A 33 -9.27 6.95 -11.72
N GLU A 34 -9.29 5.62 -11.73
CA GLU A 34 -9.67 4.81 -12.90
C GLU A 34 -11.08 5.11 -13.39
N LEU A 35 -12.05 5.17 -12.45
CA LEU A 35 -13.43 5.48 -12.77
C LEU A 35 -13.57 6.90 -13.34
N ALA A 36 -12.85 7.87 -12.77
CA ALA A 36 -12.82 9.25 -13.25
C ALA A 36 -12.24 9.32 -14.67
N ILE A 37 -11.10 8.67 -14.92
CA ILE A 37 -10.47 8.59 -16.25
C ILE A 37 -11.44 7.96 -17.26
N ALA A 38 -12.07 6.84 -16.93
CA ALA A 38 -13.02 6.16 -17.81
C ALA A 38 -14.21 7.06 -18.16
N THR A 39 -14.76 7.75 -17.16
CA THR A 39 -15.87 8.70 -17.36
C THR A 39 -15.45 9.87 -18.23
N LEU A 40 -14.30 10.48 -17.96
CA LEU A 40 -13.79 11.63 -18.71
C LEU A 40 -13.41 11.27 -20.14
N LYS A 41 -12.84 10.09 -20.38
CA LYS A 41 -12.58 9.58 -21.75
C LYS A 41 -13.91 9.38 -22.51
N GLY A 42 -14.94 8.86 -21.85
CA GLY A 42 -16.28 8.77 -22.41
C GLY A 42 -16.90 10.13 -22.76
N VAL A 43 -16.69 11.15 -21.91
CA VAL A 43 -17.20 12.52 -22.14
C VAL A 43 -16.36 13.31 -23.15
N ALA A 44 -15.04 13.09 -23.20
CA ALA A 44 -14.14 13.78 -24.14
C ALA A 44 -14.47 13.46 -25.61
N PHE A 45 -15.05 12.28 -25.88
CA PHE A 45 -15.58 11.91 -27.19
C PHE A 45 -16.73 12.83 -27.67
N MET A 46 -17.41 13.53 -26.75
CA MET A 46 -18.48 14.51 -27.03
C MET A 46 -17.97 15.97 -27.16
N GLY A 47 -16.67 16.18 -27.41
CA GLY A 47 -16.16 17.47 -27.92
C GLY A 47 -15.62 18.47 -26.89
N LYS A 48 -15.27 18.05 -25.66
CA LYS A 48 -14.68 18.94 -24.64
C LYS A 48 -13.17 18.74 -24.47
N VAL A 49 -12.37 19.68 -25.00
CA VAL A 49 -10.89 19.71 -24.89
C VAL A 49 -10.40 19.78 -23.43
N GLY A 50 -11.18 20.37 -22.52
CA GLY A 50 -10.82 20.50 -21.10
C GLY A 50 -10.73 19.18 -20.32
N GLY A 51 -11.41 18.11 -20.78
CA GLY A 51 -11.36 16.81 -20.11
C GLY A 51 -10.02 16.08 -20.30
N ILE A 52 -9.31 16.36 -21.40
CA ILE A 52 -8.07 15.67 -21.75
C ILE A 52 -6.93 16.06 -20.80
N ALA A 53 -6.79 17.34 -20.47
CA ALA A 53 -5.75 17.80 -19.54
C ALA A 53 -5.91 17.17 -18.14
N PHE A 54 -7.15 17.06 -17.66
CA PHE A 54 -7.43 16.43 -16.37
C PHE A 54 -7.19 14.91 -16.41
N VAL A 55 -7.52 14.23 -17.50
CA VAL A 55 -7.17 12.81 -17.71
C VAL A 55 -5.67 12.60 -17.64
N LEU A 56 -4.88 13.41 -18.36
CA LEU A 56 -3.42 13.30 -18.36
C LEU A 56 -2.82 13.50 -16.96
N PHE A 57 -3.35 14.46 -16.20
CA PHE A 57 -2.96 14.68 -14.81
C PHE A 57 -3.27 13.45 -13.94
N LEU A 58 -4.49 12.91 -14.04
CA LEU A 58 -4.92 11.72 -13.30
C LEU A 58 -4.06 10.50 -13.64
N GLU A 59 -3.75 10.29 -14.93
CA GLU A 59 -2.87 9.22 -15.40
C GLU A 59 -1.44 9.38 -14.87
N ALA A 60 -0.95 10.60 -14.75
CA ALA A 60 0.39 10.88 -14.22
C ALA A 60 0.53 10.60 -12.72
N ILE A 61 -0.51 10.88 -11.91
CA ILE A 61 -0.46 10.70 -10.45
C ILE A 61 -0.85 9.29 -9.99
N LYS A 62 -1.68 8.58 -10.76
CA LYS A 62 -2.12 7.20 -10.47
C LYS A 62 -0.98 6.25 -10.06
N PRO A 63 0.14 6.14 -10.81
CA PRO A 63 1.20 5.18 -10.48
C PRO A 63 1.87 5.45 -9.14
N THR A 64 1.87 6.70 -8.66
CA THR A 64 2.41 7.03 -7.32
C THR A 64 1.56 6.40 -6.22
N PHE A 65 0.24 6.49 -6.32
CA PHE A 65 -0.68 5.86 -5.36
C PHE A 65 -0.61 4.33 -5.44
N GLU A 66 -0.50 3.76 -6.65
CA GLU A 66 -0.32 2.32 -6.84
C GLU A 66 0.96 1.82 -6.19
N LYS A 67 2.08 2.51 -6.40
CA LYS A 67 3.36 2.16 -5.79
C LYS A 67 3.30 2.23 -4.28
N SER A 68 2.79 3.32 -3.71
CA SER A 68 2.66 3.45 -2.25
C SER A 68 1.71 2.40 -1.64
N ALA A 69 0.64 2.04 -2.35
CA ALA A 69 -0.25 0.96 -1.91
C ALA A 69 0.47 -0.39 -1.88
N ALA A 70 1.25 -0.70 -2.91
CA ALA A 70 2.04 -1.92 -2.99
C ALA A 70 3.12 -1.98 -1.91
N ASP A 71 3.85 -0.88 -1.69
CA ASP A 71 4.89 -0.79 -0.66
C ASP A 71 4.30 -1.02 0.75
N CYS A 72 3.14 -0.41 1.04
CA CYS A 72 2.45 -0.60 2.33
C CYS A 72 1.96 -2.04 2.52
N ALA A 73 1.42 -2.68 1.46
CA ALA A 73 1.01 -4.08 1.52
C ALA A 73 2.21 -5.01 1.74
N GLN A 74 3.32 -4.76 1.04
CA GLN A 74 4.53 -5.54 1.18
C GLN A 74 5.10 -5.40 2.60
N LEU A 75 5.21 -4.19 3.12
CA LEU A 75 5.68 -3.96 4.49
C LEU A 75 4.78 -4.62 5.55
N SER A 76 3.46 -4.55 5.38
CA SER A 76 2.52 -5.28 6.25
C SER A 76 2.79 -6.79 6.24
N SER A 77 2.99 -7.37 5.05
CA SER A 77 3.32 -8.78 4.89
C SER A 77 4.64 -9.15 5.55
N ASP A 78 5.69 -8.35 5.34
CA ASP A 78 7.02 -8.62 5.88
C ASP A 78 7.06 -8.51 7.40
N VAL A 79 6.34 -7.53 7.97
CA VAL A 79 6.22 -7.37 9.42
C VAL A 79 5.50 -8.59 10.02
N ASN A 80 4.35 -9.00 9.45
CA ASN A 80 3.66 -10.20 9.93
C ASN A 80 4.52 -11.46 9.82
N THR A 81 5.20 -11.65 8.68
CA THR A 81 6.10 -12.81 8.46
C THR A 81 7.19 -12.86 9.52
N SER A 82 7.77 -11.70 9.85
CA SER A 82 8.86 -11.60 10.84
C SER A 82 8.36 -11.80 12.26
N LEU A 83 7.16 -11.31 12.59
CA LEU A 83 6.52 -11.59 13.89
C LEU A 83 6.23 -13.07 14.05
N ASP A 84 5.66 -13.71 13.02
CA ASP A 84 5.36 -15.14 13.07
C ASP A 84 6.65 -15.98 13.15
N ALA A 85 7.75 -15.54 12.53
CA ALA A 85 9.06 -16.17 12.67
C ALA A 85 9.62 -16.01 14.10
N TYR A 86 9.53 -14.81 14.66
CA TYR A 86 9.92 -14.53 16.05
C TYR A 86 9.12 -15.36 17.07
N GLU A 87 7.80 -15.45 16.92
CA GLU A 87 6.94 -16.27 17.79
C GLU A 87 7.29 -17.77 17.74
N ARG A 88 7.75 -18.25 16.58
CA ARG A 88 8.17 -19.64 16.39
C ARG A 88 9.62 -19.92 16.86
N ASN A 89 10.32 -18.91 17.39
CA ASN A 89 11.77 -18.94 17.61
C ASN A 89 12.56 -19.33 16.34
N ASP A 90 11.97 -19.08 15.17
CA ASP A 90 12.57 -19.36 13.87
C ASP A 90 13.44 -18.16 13.47
N GLN A 91 14.67 -18.21 13.96
CA GLN A 91 15.78 -17.33 13.67
C GLN A 91 16.29 -17.42 12.21
N VAL A 92 15.52 -17.93 11.25
CA VAL A 92 15.91 -17.93 9.83
C VAL A 92 14.75 -17.47 8.94
N GLY A 93 13.51 -17.53 9.45
CA GLY A 93 12.30 -17.17 8.71
C GLY A 93 12.00 -15.68 8.52
N ALA A 94 12.71 -14.77 9.20
CA ALA A 94 12.55 -13.32 9.02
C ALA A 94 13.43 -12.83 7.86
N THR A 95 13.12 -13.26 6.63
CA THR A 95 13.95 -13.06 5.43
C THR A 95 14.29 -11.61 5.07
N ARG A 96 13.57 -10.62 5.63
CA ARG A 96 13.75 -9.20 5.31
C ARG A 96 14.21 -8.32 6.48
N PHE A 97 14.08 -8.78 7.72
CA PHE A 97 14.34 -7.99 8.95
C PHE A 97 15.27 -8.71 9.93
N TYR A 98 16.04 -9.70 9.46
CA TYR A 98 17.11 -10.34 10.22
C TYR A 98 18.23 -9.37 10.58
#